data_AF-A0A9Q0RHG1-F1
#
_entry.id   AF-A0A9Q0RHG1-F1
#
_cell.length_a   1.000
_cell.length_b   1.000
_cell.length_c   1.000
_cell.angle_alpha   90.00
_cell.angle_beta   90.00
_cell.angle_gamma   90.00
#
_symmetry.space_group_name_H-M   'P 1'
#
loop_
_entity.id
_entity.type
_entity.pdbx_description
1 polymer ?
#
loop_
_entity_poly.entity_id
_entity_poly.type
_entity_poly.pdbx_seq_one_letter_code
_entity_poly.pdbx_strand_id
1 'polypeptide(L)'
;MKIKFKIKIENELKLKLNLKTINLIQLFVKIADYELENLKDKQENEISLSFISPKLWKCFINCLFDNENNNIYHIMFYHLFDAVVKLENEKSLQEILITNKFLSRLIEKYFEDEKRGFHSGLSGFIILFCNIIRLKASLLQENHFICKHLKNLEIWNQFQEKLDLETFKLVSNKPSINAKSHFSPKIFQIDKQEYNSGYKIGSEYACALGFFQK
;
A
#
# COMPACT_ATOMS: atom_id res chain seq x y z
N MET A 1 30.53 -4.52 -2.67
CA MET A 1 29.59 -3.97 -3.69
C MET A 1 28.42 -3.20 -3.07
N LYS A 2 27.79 -3.71 -1.99
CA LYS A 2 26.61 -3.13 -1.29
C LYS A 2 26.73 -1.64 -0.88
N ILE A 3 27.89 -1.22 -0.34
CA ILE A 3 28.13 0.18 0.08
C ILE A 3 28.16 1.15 -1.11
N LYS A 4 28.71 0.73 -2.26
CA LYS A 4 28.79 1.56 -3.47
C LYS A 4 27.41 1.82 -4.09
N PHE A 5 26.49 0.86 -3.98
CA PHE A 5 25.12 1.02 -4.52
C PHE A 5 24.25 1.91 -3.64
N LYS A 6 24.33 1.77 -2.31
CA LYS A 6 23.68 2.68 -1.35
C LYS A 6 24.14 4.12 -1.55
N ILE A 7 25.46 4.34 -1.66
CA ILE A 7 26.04 5.65 -1.94
C ILE A 7 25.61 6.18 -3.31
N LYS A 8 25.47 5.32 -4.33
CA LYS A 8 25.02 5.72 -5.67
C LYS A 8 23.55 6.15 -5.69
N ILE A 9 22.66 5.42 -5.02
CA ILE A 9 21.25 5.80 -4.87
C ILE A 9 21.14 7.08 -4.05
N GLU A 10 21.82 7.19 -2.90
CA GLU A 10 21.81 8.40 -2.07
C GLU A 10 22.35 9.63 -2.81
N ASN A 11 23.41 9.48 -3.61
CA ASN A 11 23.95 10.56 -4.42
C ASN A 11 23.05 10.93 -5.60
N GLU A 12 22.43 9.95 -6.27
CA GLU A 12 21.44 10.22 -7.32
C GLU A 12 20.16 10.88 -6.76
N LEU A 13 19.72 10.49 -5.56
CA LEU A 13 18.59 11.10 -4.86
C LEU A 13 18.90 12.54 -4.41
N LYS A 14 20.12 12.80 -3.93
CA LYS A 14 20.59 14.16 -3.58
C LYS A 14 20.71 15.07 -4.80
N LEU A 15 21.17 14.54 -5.94
CA LEU A 15 21.36 15.30 -7.19
C LEU A 15 20.07 15.54 -7.97
N LYS A 16 19.02 14.72 -7.79
CA LYS A 16 17.77 14.78 -8.55
C LYS A 16 16.56 15.30 -7.78
N LEU A 17 16.73 16.25 -6.86
CA LEU A 17 15.61 16.96 -6.21
C LEU A 17 14.80 17.88 -7.15
N ASN A 18 14.88 17.66 -8.47
CA ASN A 18 14.01 18.21 -9.50
C ASN A 18 13.39 17.02 -10.27
N LEU A 19 12.54 16.24 -9.58
CA LEU A 19 12.02 14.97 -10.08
C LEU A 19 10.93 15.19 -11.14
N LYS A 20 11.29 15.04 -12.42
CA LYS A 20 10.32 14.74 -13.49
C LYS A 20 9.75 13.34 -13.30
N THR A 21 8.49 13.14 -13.65
CA THR A 21 7.69 11.89 -13.72
C THR A 21 8.51 10.63 -14.05
N ILE A 22 9.39 10.70 -15.05
CA ILE A 22 10.28 9.61 -15.49
C ILE A 22 11.29 9.16 -14.41
N ASN A 23 11.83 10.08 -13.61
CA ASN A 23 12.80 9.75 -12.55
C ASN A 23 12.14 8.99 -11.38
N LEU A 24 10.85 9.21 -11.12
CA LEU A 24 10.12 8.49 -10.08
C LEU A 24 9.85 7.04 -10.47
N ILE A 25 9.43 6.79 -11.71
CA ILE A 25 9.25 5.42 -12.23
C ILE A 25 10.58 4.67 -12.18
N GLN A 26 11.68 5.29 -12.62
CA GLN A 26 13.02 4.70 -12.52
C GLN A 26 13.43 4.44 -11.08
N LEU A 27 13.06 5.29 -10.14
CA LEU A 27 13.36 5.11 -8.73
C LEU A 27 12.57 3.94 -8.13
N PHE A 28 11.28 3.84 -8.42
CA PHE A 28 10.46 2.69 -8.02
C PHE A 28 10.95 1.39 -8.67
N VAL A 29 11.35 1.41 -9.95
CA VAL A 29 11.97 0.26 -10.61
C VAL A 29 13.26 -0.13 -9.90
N LYS A 30 14.11 0.83 -9.52
CA LYS A 30 15.32 0.55 -8.73
C LYS A 30 15.03 0.01 -7.34
N ILE A 31 13.96 0.45 -6.69
CA ILE A 31 13.51 -0.09 -5.40
C ILE A 31 13.00 -1.52 -5.58
N ALA A 32 12.20 -1.78 -6.62
CA ALA A 32 11.69 -3.11 -6.95
C ALA A 32 12.81 -4.08 -7.39
N ASP A 33 13.78 -3.61 -8.17
CA ASP A 33 14.98 -4.39 -8.55
C ASP A 33 15.81 -4.72 -7.31
N TYR A 34 15.96 -3.77 -6.38
CA TYR A 34 16.60 -4.01 -5.09
C TYR A 34 15.83 -5.04 -4.25
N GLU A 35 14.49 -4.97 -4.21
CA GLU A 35 13.66 -6.00 -3.58
C GLU A 35 13.87 -7.38 -4.24
N LEU A 36 13.87 -7.43 -5.58
CA LEU A 36 14.03 -8.68 -6.34
C LEU A 36 15.42 -9.30 -6.18
N GLU A 37 16.47 -8.48 -6.09
CA GLU A 37 17.85 -8.93 -5.82
C GLU A 37 18.00 -9.43 -4.38
N ASN A 38 17.40 -8.77 -3.39
CA ASN A 38 17.46 -9.22 -1.99
C ASN A 38 16.59 -10.46 -1.73
N LEU A 39 15.55 -10.71 -2.52
CA LEU A 39 14.75 -11.94 -2.45
C LEU A 39 15.49 -13.18 -3.00
N LYS A 40 16.53 -12.99 -3.84
CA LYS A 40 17.34 -14.08 -4.41
C LYS A 40 18.45 -14.55 -3.46
N ASP A 41 18.95 -13.66 -2.60
CA ASP A 41 19.90 -14.01 -1.55
C ASP A 41 19.13 -14.43 -0.29
N LYS A 42 18.83 -15.73 -0.15
CA LYS A 42 18.27 -16.37 1.06
C LYS A 42 19.25 -16.35 2.26
N GLN A 43 19.75 -15.18 2.63
CA GLN A 43 20.38 -14.96 3.92
C GLN A 43 19.69 -13.76 4.55
N GLU A 44 19.06 -14.01 5.70
CA GLU A 44 18.43 -13.10 6.66
C GLU A 44 19.00 -11.68 6.64
N ASN A 45 18.60 -10.88 5.67
CA ASN A 45 18.90 -9.45 5.62
C ASN A 45 17.55 -8.77 5.72
N GLU A 46 17.26 -8.19 6.89
CA GLU A 46 16.16 -7.25 7.06
C GLU A 46 16.19 -6.25 5.89
N ILE A 47 15.15 -6.26 5.06
CA ILE A 47 14.97 -5.28 3.99
C ILE A 47 14.80 -3.92 4.67
N SER A 48 15.92 -3.20 4.80
CA SER A 48 15.93 -1.93 5.51
C SER A 48 15.55 -0.82 4.52
N LEU A 49 14.27 -0.45 4.52
CA LEU A 49 13.75 0.74 3.80
C LEU A 49 14.27 2.07 4.40
N SER A 50 15.25 2.00 5.31
CA SER A 50 15.90 3.14 5.97
C SER A 50 16.65 4.08 5.02
N PHE A 51 16.90 3.67 3.77
CA PHE A 51 17.50 4.55 2.75
C PHE A 51 16.50 5.57 2.19
N ILE A 52 15.18 5.37 2.36
CA ILE A 52 14.17 6.30 1.87
C ILE A 52 14.08 7.47 2.84
N SER A 53 14.54 8.65 2.40
CA SER A 53 14.51 9.86 3.21
C SER A 53 13.07 10.37 3.42
N PRO A 54 12.80 11.13 4.50
CA PRO A 54 11.50 11.78 4.75
C PRO A 54 11.02 12.65 3.57
N LYS A 55 11.93 13.40 2.94
CA LYS A 55 11.63 14.21 1.74
C LYS A 55 11.13 13.36 0.58
N LEU A 56 11.68 12.16 0.45
CA LEU A 56 11.31 11.25 -0.63
C LEU A 56 9.93 10.61 -0.38
N TRP A 57 9.61 10.24 0.87
CA TRP A 57 8.26 9.81 1.24
C TRP A 57 7.22 10.87 0.92
N LYS A 58 7.47 12.11 1.32
CA LYS A 58 6.61 13.25 0.98
C LYS A 58 6.43 13.40 -0.53
N CYS A 59 7.51 13.23 -1.31
CA CYS A 59 7.45 13.30 -2.77
C CYS A 59 6.58 12.18 -3.36
N PHE A 60 6.78 10.92 -2.94
CA PHE A 60 5.98 9.80 -3.43
C PHE A 60 4.49 9.99 -3.14
N ILE A 61 4.17 10.41 -1.91
CA ILE A 61 2.80 10.66 -1.48
C ILE A 61 2.20 11.81 -2.30
N ASN A 62 2.91 12.93 -2.47
CA ASN A 62 2.39 14.03 -3.29
C ASN A 62 2.16 13.60 -4.74
N CYS A 63 3.08 12.85 -5.33
CA CYS A 63 2.90 12.33 -6.69
C CYS A 63 1.66 11.44 -6.84
N LEU A 64 1.28 10.69 -5.80
CA LEU A 64 0.04 9.91 -5.78
C LEU A 64 -1.20 10.82 -5.98
N PHE A 65 -1.27 11.92 -5.22
CA PHE A 65 -2.40 12.85 -5.25
C PHE A 65 -2.36 13.78 -6.48
N ASP A 66 -1.19 14.24 -6.89
CA ASP A 66 -1.01 15.11 -8.06
C ASP A 66 -1.36 14.39 -9.37
N ASN A 67 -1.33 13.05 -9.37
CA ASN A 67 -1.62 12.20 -10.53
C ASN A 67 -2.82 11.27 -10.26
N GLU A 68 -3.97 11.83 -9.90
CA GLU A 68 -5.18 11.10 -9.46
C GLU A 68 -5.76 10.10 -10.47
N ASN A 69 -5.35 10.15 -11.74
CA ASN A 69 -5.80 9.22 -12.79
C ASN A 69 -4.66 8.34 -13.35
N ASN A 70 -3.46 8.42 -12.76
CA ASN A 70 -2.32 7.62 -13.22
C ASN A 70 -2.19 6.33 -12.39
N ASN A 71 -2.89 5.29 -12.85
CA ASN A 71 -2.92 3.99 -12.18
C ASN A 71 -1.53 3.35 -12.03
N ILE A 72 -0.57 3.63 -12.93
CA ILE A 72 0.78 3.06 -12.83
C ILE A 72 1.46 3.53 -11.54
N TYR A 73 1.38 4.83 -11.22
CA TYR A 73 1.93 5.35 -9.97
C TYR A 73 1.23 4.78 -8.75
N HIS A 74 -0.09 4.66 -8.81
CA HIS A 74 -0.86 4.13 -7.68
C HIS A 74 -0.49 2.68 -7.40
N ILE A 75 -0.35 1.84 -8.44
CA ILE A 75 0.10 0.44 -8.31
C ILE A 75 1.50 0.37 -7.70
N MET A 76 2.43 1.17 -8.22
CA MET A 76 3.83 1.15 -7.76
C MET A 76 3.95 1.61 -6.31
N PHE A 77 3.26 2.68 -5.94
CA PHE A 77 3.23 3.15 -4.55
C PHE A 77 2.48 2.18 -3.64
N TYR A 78 1.42 1.54 -4.13
CA TYR A 78 0.69 0.51 -3.39
C TYR A 78 1.58 -0.68 -3.01
N HIS A 79 2.37 -1.20 -3.94
CA HIS A 79 3.30 -2.29 -3.62
C HIS A 79 4.37 -1.88 -2.62
N LEU A 80 4.94 -0.68 -2.76
CA LEU A 80 5.90 -0.16 -1.79
C LEU A 80 5.26 0.00 -0.40
N PHE A 81 4.05 0.54 -0.33
CA PHE A 81 3.32 0.70 0.92
C PHE A 81 2.96 -0.64 1.56
N ASP A 82 2.49 -1.62 0.77
CA ASP A 82 2.23 -2.98 1.23
C ASP A 82 3.48 -3.62 1.83
N ALA A 83 4.63 -3.48 1.16
CA ALA A 83 5.92 -3.94 1.68
C ALA A 83 6.28 -3.27 3.02
N VAL A 84 6.14 -1.94 3.11
CA VAL A 84 6.37 -1.18 4.36
C VAL A 84 5.49 -1.69 5.50
N VAL A 85 4.21 -1.94 5.24
CA VAL A 85 3.24 -2.42 6.23
C VAL A 85 3.54 -3.86 6.65
N LYS A 86 3.87 -4.74 5.70
CA LYS A 86 4.20 -6.15 5.97
C LYS A 86 5.48 -6.30 6.78
N LEU A 87 6.51 -5.53 6.44
CA LEU A 87 7.80 -5.50 7.13
C LEU A 87 7.75 -4.76 8.48
N GLU A 88 6.62 -4.14 8.84
CA GLU A 88 6.46 -3.35 10.07
C GLU A 88 7.58 -2.31 10.26
N ASN A 89 8.02 -1.68 9.16
CA ASN A 89 9.09 -0.70 9.23
C ASN A 89 8.58 0.58 9.93
N GLU A 90 8.74 0.62 11.25
CA GLU A 90 8.13 1.64 12.10
C GLU A 90 8.51 3.06 11.67
N LYS A 91 9.78 3.31 11.33
CA LYS A 91 10.24 4.64 10.88
C LYS A 91 9.52 5.10 9.62
N SER A 92 9.39 4.20 8.64
CA SER A 92 8.70 4.53 7.38
C SER A 92 7.20 4.69 7.60
N LEU A 93 6.60 3.85 8.45
CA LEU A 93 5.18 3.95 8.78
C LEU A 93 4.86 5.22 9.57
N GLN A 94 5.71 5.64 10.50
CA GLN A 94 5.56 6.92 11.20
C GLN A 94 5.65 8.08 10.22
N GLU A 95 6.61 8.05 9.28
CA GLU A 95 6.75 9.10 8.29
C GLU A 95 5.52 9.17 7.35
N ILE A 96 5.00 8.04 6.90
CA ILE A 96 3.84 7.99 6.02
C ILE A 96 2.56 8.38 6.76
N LEU A 97 2.26 7.70 7.88
CA LEU A 97 0.98 7.82 8.57
C LEU A 97 0.89 9.10 9.42
N ILE A 98 1.97 9.46 10.13
CA ILE A 98 1.98 10.59 11.06
C ILE A 98 2.46 11.86 10.36
N THR A 99 3.71 11.87 9.87
CA THR A 99 4.31 13.10 9.32
C THR A 99 3.54 13.59 8.09
N ASN A 100 3.21 12.67 7.17
CA ASN A 100 2.54 13.01 5.92
C ASN A 100 1.01 12.91 5.99
N LYS A 101 0.45 12.53 7.15
CA LYS A 101 -1.00 12.37 7.39
C LYS A 101 -1.69 11.56 6.30
N PHE A 102 -1.03 10.51 5.82
CA PHE A 102 -1.41 9.85 4.58
C PHE A 102 -2.85 9.33 4.59
N LEU A 103 -3.27 8.67 5.67
CA LEU A 103 -4.63 8.15 5.79
C LEU A 103 -5.70 9.26 5.78
N SER A 104 -5.48 10.35 6.52
CA SER A 104 -6.40 11.50 6.50
C SER A 104 -6.58 12.03 5.08
N ARG A 105 -5.46 12.25 4.37
CA ARG A 105 -5.49 12.77 3.00
C ARG A 105 -6.22 11.84 2.03
N LEU A 106 -6.02 10.52 2.15
CA LEU A 106 -6.73 9.54 1.33
C LEU A 106 -8.24 9.61 1.56
N ILE A 107 -8.67 9.65 2.83
CA ILE A 107 -10.08 9.64 3.19
C ILE A 107 -10.75 10.95 2.82
N GLU A 108 -10.11 12.09 3.07
CA GLU A 108 -10.57 13.41 2.64
C GLU A 108 -10.78 13.44 1.11
N LYS A 109 -9.78 12.97 0.35
CA LYS A 109 -9.87 12.88 -1.12
C LYS A 109 -11.01 11.96 -1.57
N TYR A 110 -11.23 10.83 -0.90
CA TYR A 110 -12.35 9.94 -1.21
C TYR A 110 -13.70 10.64 -1.06
N PHE A 111 -13.92 11.33 0.06
CA PHE A 111 -15.15 12.08 0.29
C PHE A 111 -15.30 13.28 -0.65
N GLU A 112 -14.20 13.94 -1.03
CA GLU A 112 -14.22 14.98 -2.06
C GLU A 112 -14.68 14.45 -3.42
N ASP A 113 -14.13 13.30 -3.84
CA ASP A 113 -14.49 12.62 -5.09
C ASP A 113 -15.97 12.22 -5.08
N GLU A 114 -16.44 11.62 -3.99
CA GLU A 114 -17.86 11.26 -3.81
C GLU A 114 -18.77 12.49 -3.87
N LYS A 115 -18.42 13.58 -3.19
CA LYS A 115 -19.21 14.82 -3.20
C LYS A 115 -19.30 15.44 -4.59
N ARG A 116 -18.26 15.28 -5.42
CA ARG A 116 -18.25 15.74 -6.82
C ARG A 116 -19.02 14.81 -7.76
N GLY A 117 -19.44 13.62 -7.29
CA GLY A 117 -20.02 12.59 -8.14
C GLY A 117 -19.02 12.03 -9.16
N PHE A 118 -17.71 12.14 -8.89
CA PHE A 118 -16.64 11.73 -9.78
C PHE A 118 -15.64 10.86 -9.03
N HIS A 119 -15.46 9.62 -9.48
CA HIS A 119 -14.43 8.73 -8.94
C HIS A 119 -13.17 8.80 -9.79
N SER A 120 -12.10 9.37 -9.23
CA SER A 120 -10.78 9.34 -9.86
C SER A 120 -10.20 7.92 -9.89
N GLY A 121 -9.17 7.69 -10.71
CA GLY A 121 -8.41 6.42 -10.68
C GLY A 121 -7.91 6.07 -9.27
N LEU A 122 -7.57 7.09 -8.47
CA LEU A 122 -7.12 6.96 -7.08
C LEU A 122 -8.20 6.46 -6.12
N SER A 123 -9.49 6.71 -6.39
CA SER A 123 -10.62 6.30 -5.52
C SER A 123 -10.58 4.80 -5.19
N GLY A 124 -10.30 3.95 -6.18
CA GLY A 124 -10.18 2.51 -5.97
C GLY A 124 -8.96 2.14 -5.12
N PHE A 125 -7.84 2.82 -5.34
CA PHE A 125 -6.62 2.59 -4.56
C PHE A 125 -6.74 3.05 -3.11
N ILE A 126 -7.51 4.12 -2.83
CA ILE A 126 -7.79 4.56 -1.46
C ILE A 126 -8.38 3.41 -0.64
N ILE A 127 -9.38 2.70 -1.18
CA ILE A 127 -9.96 1.52 -0.54
C ILE A 127 -8.90 0.45 -0.29
N LEU A 128 -8.03 0.18 -1.26
CA LEU A 128 -6.95 -0.80 -1.12
C LEU A 128 -5.93 -0.41 -0.01
N PHE A 129 -5.48 0.85 0.02
CA PHE A 129 -4.54 1.36 1.04
C PHE A 129 -5.12 1.25 2.45
N CYS A 130 -6.34 1.75 2.63
CA CYS A 130 -7.03 1.70 3.92
C CYS A 130 -7.23 0.25 4.37
N ASN A 131 -7.59 -0.63 3.45
CA ASN A 131 -7.79 -2.04 3.75
C ASN A 131 -6.52 -2.78 4.19
N ILE A 132 -5.36 -2.53 3.56
CA ILE A 132 -4.09 -3.10 4.03
C ILE A 132 -3.84 -2.72 5.49
N ILE A 133 -4.02 -1.45 5.84
CA ILE A 133 -3.78 -0.97 7.20
C ILE A 133 -4.81 -1.56 8.17
N ARG A 134 -6.09 -1.60 7.79
CA ARG A 134 -7.16 -2.21 8.60
C ARG A 134 -6.84 -3.67 8.93
N LEU A 135 -6.43 -4.44 7.92
CA LEU A 135 -6.07 -5.84 8.11
C LEU A 135 -4.78 -6.01 8.91
N LYS A 136 -3.76 -5.19 8.66
CA LYS A 136 -2.54 -5.27 9.46
C LYS A 136 -2.84 -4.96 10.93
N ALA A 137 -3.64 -3.93 11.21
CA ALA A 137 -4.04 -3.58 12.56
C ALA A 137 -4.81 -4.69 13.27
N SER A 138 -5.63 -5.48 12.56
CA SER A 138 -6.37 -6.61 13.17
C SER A 138 -5.49 -7.81 13.53
N LEU A 139 -4.29 -7.91 12.94
CA LEU A 139 -3.30 -8.94 13.26
C LEU A 139 -2.35 -8.53 14.40
N LEU A 140 -2.33 -7.24 14.75
CA LEU A 140 -1.39 -6.68 15.72
C LEU A 140 -2.00 -6.57 17.11
N GLN A 141 -1.13 -6.48 18.12
CA GLN A 141 -1.56 -6.21 19.50
C GLN A 141 -2.12 -4.79 19.62
N GLU A 142 -3.09 -4.59 20.53
CA GLU A 142 -3.75 -3.28 20.69
C GLU A 142 -2.81 -2.14 21.06
N ASN A 143 -1.69 -2.45 21.71
CA ASN A 143 -0.68 -1.46 22.11
C ASN A 143 0.25 -1.04 20.97
N HIS A 144 0.18 -1.70 19.81
CA HIS A 144 0.98 -1.40 18.65
C HIS A 144 0.67 0.00 18.11
N PHE A 145 1.69 0.67 17.55
CA PHE A 145 1.58 2.08 17.15
C PHE A 145 0.49 2.29 16.08
N ILE A 146 0.35 1.38 15.10
CA ILE A 146 -0.72 1.44 14.08
C ILE A 146 -2.08 1.45 14.76
N CYS A 147 -2.33 0.51 15.68
CA CYS A 147 -3.60 0.39 16.39
C CYS A 147 -3.92 1.66 17.18
N LYS A 148 -2.94 2.20 17.91
CA LYS A 148 -3.08 3.47 18.64
C LYS A 148 -3.37 4.64 17.70
N HIS A 149 -2.66 4.74 16.59
CA HIS A 149 -2.85 5.80 15.61
C HIS A 149 -4.26 5.77 15.01
N LEU A 150 -4.74 4.59 14.58
CA LEU A 150 -6.07 4.44 14.02
C LEU A 150 -7.18 4.74 15.03
N LYS A 151 -7.05 4.28 16.28
CA LYS A 151 -8.02 4.56 17.35
C LYS A 151 -8.19 6.07 17.56
N ASN A 152 -7.08 6.83 17.51
CA ASN A 152 -7.07 8.28 17.74
C ASN A 152 -7.43 9.11 16.50
N LEU A 153 -7.63 8.48 15.33
CA LEU A 153 -7.88 9.19 14.09
C LEU A 153 -9.39 9.28 13.82
N GLU A 154 -10.00 10.43 14.14
CA GLU A 154 -11.46 10.62 14.04
C GLU A 154 -12.02 10.33 12.64
N ILE A 155 -11.35 10.86 11.60
CA ILE A 155 -11.78 10.66 10.21
C ILE A 155 -11.70 9.19 9.78
N TRP A 156 -10.78 8.41 10.36
CA TRP A 156 -10.71 6.97 10.13
C TRP A 156 -11.92 6.27 10.72
N ASN A 157 -12.29 6.61 11.96
CA ASN A 157 -13.46 6.03 12.64
C ASN A 157 -14.76 6.31 11.87
N GLN A 158 -14.91 7.51 11.30
CA GLN A 158 -16.03 7.85 10.43
C GLN A 158 -16.04 7.08 9.10
N PHE A 159 -14.86 6.71 8.61
CA PHE A 159 -14.72 6.02 7.33
C PHE A 159 -14.88 4.49 7.42
N GLN A 160 -14.83 3.89 8.62
CA GLN A 160 -14.83 2.43 8.76
C GLN A 160 -16.05 1.77 8.14
N GLU A 161 -17.25 2.27 8.42
CA GLU A 161 -18.49 1.70 7.87
C GLU A 161 -18.50 1.78 6.33
N LYS A 162 -18.05 2.90 5.78
CA LYS A 162 -17.92 3.09 4.32
C LYS A 162 -16.91 2.11 3.73
N LEU A 163 -15.75 1.97 4.37
CA LEU A 163 -14.69 1.06 3.94
C LEU A 163 -15.18 -0.39 3.95
N ASP A 164 -15.97 -0.80 4.94
CA ASP A 164 -16.56 -2.13 5.03
C ASP A 164 -17.53 -2.39 3.87
N LEU A 165 -18.42 -1.43 3.59
CA LEU A 165 -19.37 -1.52 2.48
C LEU A 165 -18.65 -1.61 1.13
N GLU A 166 -17.65 -0.77 0.88
CA GLU A 166 -16.88 -0.81 -0.37
C GLU A 166 -16.07 -2.10 -0.51
N THR A 167 -15.50 -2.60 0.58
CA THR A 167 -14.81 -3.90 0.58
C THR A 167 -15.78 -5.02 0.27
N PHE A 168 -16.98 -5.01 0.85
CA PHE A 168 -18.01 -6.01 0.58
C PHE A 168 -18.43 -6.01 -0.89
N LYS A 169 -18.61 -4.84 -1.51
CA LYS A 169 -18.90 -4.72 -2.95
C LYS A 169 -17.79 -5.34 -3.80
N LEU A 170 -16.52 -5.06 -3.47
CA LEU A 170 -15.37 -5.62 -4.20
C LEU A 170 -15.30 -7.16 -4.09
N VAL A 171 -15.64 -7.72 -2.94
CA VAL A 171 -15.63 -9.18 -2.72
C VAL A 171 -16.84 -9.86 -3.38
N SER A 172 -18.01 -9.21 -3.35
CA SER A 172 -19.27 -9.78 -3.85
C SER A 172 -19.38 -9.72 -5.37
N ASN A 173 -18.81 -8.69 -6.00
CA ASN A 173 -18.83 -8.51 -7.46
C ASN A 173 -17.73 -9.30 -8.19
N LYS A 174 -17.27 -10.45 -7.66
CA LYS A 174 -16.34 -11.33 -8.40
C LYS A 174 -17.00 -11.72 -9.74
N PRO A 175 -16.52 -11.26 -10.91
CA PRO A 175 -17.02 -11.78 -12.17
C PRO A 175 -16.66 -13.27 -12.23
N SER A 176 -17.59 -14.12 -12.63
CA SER A 176 -17.37 -15.55 -12.86
C SER A 176 -16.19 -15.73 -13.84
N ILE A 177 -15.00 -16.06 -13.32
CA ILE A 177 -13.76 -16.08 -14.11
C ILE A 177 -13.74 -17.34 -14.98
N ASN A 178 -14.17 -17.19 -16.24
CA ASN A 178 -13.73 -18.04 -17.36
C ASN A 178 -12.93 -17.26 -18.41
N ALA A 179 -12.53 -16.01 -18.11
CA ALA A 179 -11.71 -15.19 -19.00
C ALA A 179 -10.30 -15.07 -18.43
N LYS A 180 -9.32 -15.62 -19.15
CA LYS A 180 -7.89 -15.33 -18.97
C LYS A 180 -7.64 -13.86 -19.30
N SER A 181 -7.87 -12.96 -18.34
CA SER A 181 -7.44 -11.58 -18.44
C SER A 181 -6.08 -11.44 -17.74
N HIS A 182 -5.09 -10.90 -18.45
CA HIS A 182 -3.75 -10.57 -17.92
C HIS A 182 -3.76 -9.43 -16.88
N PHE A 183 -4.95 -8.98 -16.46
CA PHE A 183 -5.20 -7.86 -15.53
C PHE A 183 -5.93 -8.30 -14.26
N SER A 184 -5.68 -9.53 -13.81
CA SER A 184 -5.92 -9.85 -12.41
C SER A 184 -4.61 -9.57 -11.67
N PRO A 185 -4.52 -8.57 -10.77
CA PRO A 185 -3.49 -8.67 -9.75
C PRO A 185 -3.67 -10.06 -9.13
N LYS A 186 -2.57 -10.82 -8.93
CA LYS A 186 -2.63 -12.18 -8.38
C LYS A 186 -3.40 -12.30 -7.05
N ILE A 187 -3.84 -11.17 -6.49
CA ILE A 187 -4.83 -10.98 -5.43
C ILE A 187 -6.09 -11.86 -5.57
N PHE A 188 -6.53 -12.26 -6.77
CA PHE A 188 -7.81 -12.97 -6.94
C PHE A 188 -7.76 -14.41 -7.46
N GLN A 189 -6.58 -15.04 -7.55
CA GLN A 189 -6.48 -16.47 -7.85
C GLN A 189 -6.15 -17.26 -6.59
N ILE A 190 -7.19 -17.68 -5.87
CA ILE A 190 -7.06 -18.67 -4.79
C ILE A 190 -7.75 -19.94 -5.27
N ASP A 191 -6.98 -21.03 -5.32
CA ASP A 191 -7.51 -22.38 -5.52
C ASP A 191 -8.50 -22.69 -4.39
N LYS A 192 -9.70 -23.16 -4.76
CA LYS A 192 -10.73 -23.60 -3.82
C LYS A 192 -10.19 -24.74 -2.95
N GLN A 193 -9.69 -24.41 -1.76
CA GLN A 193 -9.61 -25.36 -0.66
C GLN A 193 -10.58 -24.89 0.41
N GLU A 194 -11.55 -25.76 0.70
CA GLU A 194 -12.64 -25.57 1.64
C GLU A 194 -12.13 -25.17 3.02
N TYR A 195 -12.42 -23.93 3.44
CA TYR A 195 -12.30 -23.52 4.83
C TYR A 195 -13.70 -23.36 5.42
N ASN A 196 -14.15 -24.44 6.07
CA ASN A 196 -15.31 -24.45 6.96
C ASN A 196 -14.91 -23.82 8.30
N SER A 197 -15.14 -22.52 8.47
CA SER A 197 -15.35 -21.89 9.78
C SER A 197 -15.88 -20.46 9.62
N GLY A 198 -17.11 -20.22 10.08
CA GLY A 198 -17.69 -18.93 10.47
C GLY A 198 -17.23 -17.68 9.70
N TYR A 199 -18.02 -17.28 8.70
CA TYR A 199 -17.88 -16.06 7.89
C TYR A 199 -17.46 -14.81 8.70
N LYS A 200 -16.16 -14.46 8.62
CA LYS A 200 -15.67 -13.10 8.84
C LYS A 200 -15.22 -12.57 7.49
N ILE A 201 -15.92 -11.58 6.95
CA ILE A 201 -15.62 -10.93 5.65
C ILE A 201 -14.13 -10.51 5.50
N GLY A 202 -13.45 -10.27 6.62
CA GLY A 202 -12.02 -10.02 6.66
C GLY A 202 -11.14 -11.20 6.23
N SER A 203 -11.56 -12.46 6.39
CA SER A 203 -10.71 -13.64 6.11
C SER A 203 -10.50 -13.87 4.61
N GLU A 204 -11.56 -13.81 3.79
CA GLU A 204 -11.43 -13.99 2.33
C GLU A 204 -10.63 -12.87 1.67
N TYR A 205 -10.85 -11.62 2.12
CA TYR A 205 -10.15 -10.45 1.57
C TYR A 205 -8.69 -10.38 2.07
N ALA A 206 -8.41 -10.78 3.31
CA ALA A 206 -7.04 -10.91 3.80
C ALA A 206 -6.27 -12.08 3.14
N CYS A 207 -6.95 -13.19 2.84
CA CYS A 207 -6.39 -14.26 2.01
C CYS A 207 -6.06 -13.76 0.60
N ALA A 208 -6.96 -13.00 -0.03
CA ALA A 208 -6.73 -12.39 -1.34
C ALA A 208 -5.50 -11.46 -1.34
N LEU A 209 -5.27 -10.72 -0.24
CA LEU A 209 -4.09 -9.87 -0.08
C LEU A 209 -2.81 -10.58 0.37
N GLY A 210 -2.87 -11.91 0.56
CA GLY A 210 -1.72 -12.73 0.93
C GLY A 210 -1.29 -12.59 2.40
N PHE A 211 -2.17 -12.15 3.29
CA PHE A 211 -1.89 -12.09 4.74
C PHE A 211 -1.89 -13.48 5.40
N PHE A 212 -2.51 -14.47 4.77
CA PHE A 212 -2.51 -15.86 5.21
C PHE A 212 -1.74 -16.70 4.17
N GLN A 213 -0.41 -16.66 4.23
CA GLN A 213 0.41 -17.71 3.62
C GLN A 213 0.71 -18.77 4.69
N LYS A 214 0.40 -20.02 4.38
CA LYS A 214 0.86 -21.19 5.13
C LYS A 214 2.38 -21.32 5.01
#